data_AF-A0A6V7JSL2-F1
#
_entry.id   AF-A0A6V7JSL2-F1
#
_cell.length_a   1.000
_cell.length_b   1.000
_cell.length_c   1.000
_cell.angle_alpha   90.00
_cell.angle_beta   90.00
_cell.angle_gamma   90.00
#
_symmetry.space_group_name_H-M   'P 1'
#
loop_
_entity.id
_entity.type
_entity.pdbx_description
1 polymer ?
#
loop_
_entity_poly.entity_id
_entity_poly.type
_entity_poly.pdbx_seq_one_letter_code
_entity_poly.pdbx_strand_id
1 'polypeptide(L)'
;HAIYRRSKAGGETRREHWLDYADDKYNEKLISDIKAALRVLLLFTPLPFFWALADQQGSRWTFQATRMDGEIGSFLLKADQVQLANPLFILIFIPLFETFLYPCLKRIKMVDTQLQKLAVGGIFVIAAFVVSAILELKLE
;
A
#
# COMPACT_ATOMS: atom_id res chain seq x y z
N HIS A 1 -0.93 -0.43 31.01
CA HIS A 1 -1.27 -1.36 32.11
C HIS A 1 -0.66 -2.74 31.90
N ALA A 2 -1.04 -3.48 30.85
CA ALA A 2 -0.49 -4.81 30.55
C ALA A 2 1.05 -4.85 30.41
N ILE A 3 1.64 -3.87 29.72
CA ILE A 3 3.10 -3.75 29.55
C ILE A 3 3.81 -3.54 30.90
N TYR A 4 3.22 -2.73 31.79
CA TYR A 4 3.74 -2.48 33.13
C TYR A 4 3.69 -3.74 33.99
N ARG A 5 2.59 -4.51 33.94
CA ARG A 5 2.45 -5.80 34.61
C ARG A 5 3.44 -6.84 34.08
N ARG A 6 3.64 -6.92 32.75
CA ARG A 6 4.65 -7.78 32.12
C ARG A 6 6.07 -7.45 32.60
N SER A 7 6.42 -6.17 32.69
CA SER A 7 7.74 -5.73 33.16
C SER A 7 7.99 -6.06 34.64
N LYS A 8 6.92 -6.13 35.44
CA LYS A 8 7.00 -6.44 36.88
C LYS A 8 6.93 -7.95 37.17
N ALA A 9 6.30 -8.74 36.30
CA ALA A 9 6.11 -10.18 36.43
C ALA A 9 7.38 -11.00 36.08
N GLY A 10 8.57 -10.42 36.25
CA GLY A 10 9.86 -10.94 35.79
C GLY A 10 10.21 -12.35 36.28
N GLY A 11 9.65 -13.38 35.65
CA GLY A 11 10.05 -14.77 35.78
C GLY A 11 8.96 -15.77 36.19
N GLU A 12 7.95 -15.39 36.96
CA GLU A 12 7.09 -16.37 37.67
C GLU A 12 5.96 -16.99 36.83
N THR A 13 5.42 -16.30 35.82
CA THR A 13 4.43 -16.86 34.88
C THR A 13 4.58 -16.22 33.49
N ARG A 14 5.32 -16.87 32.58
CA ARG A 14 5.37 -16.43 31.18
C ARG A 14 4.04 -16.76 30.49
N ARG A 15 3.18 -15.75 30.33
CA ARG A 15 2.00 -15.86 29.46
C ARG A 15 2.37 -15.74 27.98
N GLU A 16 1.63 -16.42 27.10
CA GLU A 16 1.90 -16.45 25.66
C GLU A 16 1.83 -15.07 25.00
N HIS A 17 0.84 -14.23 25.37
CA HIS A 17 0.70 -12.89 24.81
C HIS A 17 0.78 -11.82 25.90
N TRP A 18 1.50 -10.73 25.62
CA TRP A 18 1.75 -9.64 26.60
C TRP A 18 0.47 -8.93 27.10
N LEU A 19 -0.62 -9.03 26.33
CA LEU A 19 -1.93 -8.47 26.70
C LEU A 19 -2.66 -9.32 27.75
N ASP A 20 -2.25 -10.57 27.96
CA ASP A 20 -2.85 -11.48 28.96
C ASP A 20 -2.49 -11.10 30.40
N TYR A 21 -1.52 -10.21 30.58
CA TYR A 21 -1.17 -9.62 31.88
C TYR A 21 -2.16 -8.53 32.33
N ALA A 22 -3.27 -8.36 31.61
CA ALA A 22 -4.32 -7.40 31.90
C ALA A 22 -5.62 -8.06 32.40
N ASP A 23 -5.62 -9.39 32.56
CA ASP A 23 -6.78 -10.17 33.01
C ASP A 23 -7.21 -9.84 34.44
N ASP A 24 -6.28 -9.30 35.24
CA ASP A 24 -6.51 -8.81 36.59
C ASP A 24 -7.50 -7.64 36.66
N LYS A 25 -7.65 -6.88 35.57
CA LYS A 25 -8.48 -5.69 35.50
C LYS A 25 -9.51 -5.72 34.37
N TYR A 26 -9.28 -6.49 33.32
CA TYR A 26 -10.10 -6.50 32.11
C TYR A 26 -10.61 -7.89 31.79
N ASN A 27 -11.83 -7.97 31.27
CA ASN A 27 -12.44 -9.23 30.84
C ASN A 27 -11.64 -9.87 29.69
N GLU A 28 -11.51 -11.20 29.70
CA GLU A 28 -10.84 -12.00 28.66
C GLU A 28 -11.37 -11.68 27.25
N LYS A 29 -12.69 -11.44 27.12
CA LYS A 29 -13.28 -11.04 25.83
C LYS A 29 -12.68 -9.73 25.30
N LEU A 30 -12.55 -8.72 26.16
CA LEU A 30 -11.96 -7.43 25.78
C LEU A 30 -10.47 -7.58 25.42
N ILE A 31 -9.74 -8.42 26.14
CA ILE A 31 -8.33 -8.73 25.84
C ILE A 31 -8.23 -9.40 24.46
N SER A 32 -9.09 -10.36 24.16
CA SER A 32 -9.15 -11.02 22.85
C SER A 32 -9.50 -10.05 21.72
N ASP A 33 -10.49 -9.17 21.94
CA ASP A 33 -10.89 -8.16 20.96
C ASP A 33 -9.76 -7.18 20.66
N ILE A 34 -9.00 -6.74 21.68
CA ILE A 34 -7.83 -5.87 21.49
C ILE A 34 -6.71 -6.61 20.75
N LYS A 35 -6.47 -7.90 21.03
CA LYS A 35 -5.52 -8.71 20.25
C LYS A 35 -5.93 -8.78 18.78
N ALA A 36 -7.21 -8.98 18.49
CA ALA A 36 -7.72 -8.99 17.12
C ALA A 36 -7.56 -7.61 16.45
N ALA A 37 -7.90 -6.53 17.14
CA ALA A 37 -7.72 -5.17 16.64
C ALA A 37 -6.25 -4.85 16.32
N LEU A 38 -5.30 -5.28 17.16
CA LEU A 38 -3.87 -5.12 16.89
C LEU A 38 -3.41 -5.91 15.66
N ARG A 39 -3.93 -7.13 15.44
CA ARG A 39 -3.65 -7.90 14.21
C ARG A 39 -4.19 -7.19 12.97
N VAL A 40 -5.39 -6.63 13.06
CA VAL A 40 -5.99 -5.84 11.97
C VAL A 40 -5.17 -4.56 11.70
N LEU A 41 -4.71 -3.88 12.75
CA LEU A 41 -3.84 -2.71 12.62
C LEU A 41 -2.52 -3.07 11.94
N LEU A 42 -1.92 -4.22 12.26
CA LEU A 42 -0.75 -4.74 11.57
C LEU A 42 -1.02 -5.03 10.09
N LEU A 43 -2.18 -5.58 9.74
CA LEU A 43 -2.60 -5.78 8.35
C LEU A 43 -2.75 -4.45 7.60
N PHE A 44 -3.10 -3.36 8.28
CA PHE A 44 -3.20 -2.02 7.69
C PHE A 44 -1.86 -1.27 7.60
N THR A 45 -0.75 -1.82 8.11
CA THR A 45 0.58 -1.18 8.02
C THR A 45 0.98 -0.76 6.61
N PRO A 46 0.69 -1.51 5.52
CA PRO A 46 1.03 -1.10 4.15
C PRO A 46 0.24 0.12 3.66
N LEU A 47 -0.91 0.42 4.26
CA LEU A 47 -1.86 1.43 3.77
C LEU A 47 -1.29 2.86 3.84
N PRO A 48 -0.67 3.33 4.95
CA PRO A 48 0.03 4.62 4.97
C PRO A 48 1.14 4.73 3.92
N PHE A 49 1.92 3.67 3.68
CA PHE A 49 2.97 3.70 2.66
C PHE A 49 2.40 3.81 1.25
N PHE A 50 1.31 3.11 0.97
CA PHE A 50 0.60 3.22 -0.31
C PHE A 50 0.14 4.65 -0.57
N TRP A 51 -0.53 5.28 0.40
CA TRP A 51 -0.98 6.68 0.27
C TRP A 51 0.18 7.66 0.16
N ALA A 52 1.25 7.49 0.96
CA ALA A 52 2.43 8.34 0.87
C ALA A 52 3.13 8.26 -0.51
N LEU A 53 3.10 7.10 -1.16
CA LEU A 53 3.61 6.94 -2.54
C LEU A 53 2.63 7.53 -3.58
N ALA A 54 1.32 7.37 -3.37
CA ALA A 54 0.31 7.97 -4.24
C ALA A 54 0.41 9.50 -4.26
N ASP A 55 0.63 10.12 -3.10
CA ASP A 55 0.79 11.58 -2.96
C ASP A 55 2.05 12.11 -3.68
N GLN A 56 3.08 11.27 -3.87
CA GLN A 56 4.27 11.63 -4.64
C GLN A 56 3.97 11.76 -6.14
N GLN A 57 2.99 11.01 -6.68
CA GLN A 57 2.61 11.12 -8.09
C GLN A 57 2.04 12.50 -8.42
N GLY A 58 1.29 13.12 -7.50
CA GLY A 58 0.72 14.46 -7.73
C GLY A 58 1.74 15.60 -7.61
N SER A 59 2.86 15.39 -6.92
CA SER A 59 3.84 16.45 -6.63
C SER A 59 5.14 16.26 -7.39
N ARG A 60 5.84 15.15 -7.14
CA ARG A 60 7.17 14.87 -7.70
C ARG A 60 7.12 14.59 -9.19
N TRP A 61 6.12 13.85 -9.68
CA TRP A 61 6.02 13.57 -11.11
C TRP A 61 5.57 14.78 -11.92
N THR A 62 4.70 15.62 -11.35
CA THR A 62 4.39 16.93 -11.96
C THR A 62 5.65 17.80 -12.03
N PHE A 63 6.46 17.86 -10.97
CA PHE A 63 7.73 18.59 -11.01
C PHE A 63 8.72 18.01 -12.04
N GLN A 64 8.90 16.68 -12.06
CA GLN A 64 9.71 16.00 -13.07
C GLN A 64 9.24 16.32 -14.49
N ALA A 65 7.92 16.32 -14.73
CA ALA A 65 7.33 16.66 -16.02
C ALA A 65 7.59 18.11 -16.45
N THR A 66 7.75 19.06 -15.51
CA THR A 66 8.15 20.45 -15.88
C THR A 66 9.56 20.54 -16.47
N ARG A 67 10.40 19.53 -16.21
CA ARG A 67 11.78 19.43 -16.73
C ARG A 67 11.87 18.57 -17.98
N MET A 68 10.77 17.98 -18.43
CA MET A 68 10.69 17.15 -19.63
C MET A 68 10.16 17.94 -20.82
N ASP A 69 10.44 17.46 -22.03
CA ASP A 69 9.80 17.97 -23.23
C ASP A 69 8.31 17.58 -23.23
N GLY A 70 7.45 18.58 -23.27
CA GLY A 70 6.00 18.43 -23.30
C GLY A 70 5.40 18.46 -24.71
N GLU A 71 6.22 18.61 -25.76
CA GLU A 71 5.75 18.68 -27.14
C GLU A 71 5.31 17.30 -27.64
N ILE A 72 4.00 17.12 -27.79
CA ILE A 72 3.38 15.95 -28.40
C ILE A 72 2.90 16.36 -29.79
N GLY A 73 3.80 16.31 -30.77
CA GLY A 73 3.52 16.73 -32.14
C GLY A 73 3.25 18.24 -32.22
N SER A 74 2.00 18.64 -32.46
CA SER A 74 1.59 20.05 -32.50
C SER A 74 0.99 20.57 -31.18
N PHE A 75 0.87 19.71 -30.16
CA PHE A 75 0.26 20.04 -28.88
C PHE A 75 1.31 20.10 -27.78
N LEU A 76 1.33 21.19 -27.01
CA LEU A 76 2.17 21.31 -25.82
C LEU A 76 1.40 20.81 -24.60
N LEU A 77 1.77 19.64 -24.09
CA LEU A 77 1.23 19.09 -22.85
C LEU A 77 1.85 19.83 -21.67
N LYS A 78 1.01 20.48 -20.85
CA LYS A 78 1.47 21.10 -19.61
C LYS A 78 1.67 20.06 -18.52
N ALA A 79 2.65 20.30 -17.65
CA ALA A 79 3.02 19.35 -16.59
C ALA A 79 1.87 19.04 -15.61
N ASP A 80 0.96 19.98 -15.36
CA ASP A 80 -0.24 19.76 -14.53
C ASP A 80 -1.24 18.80 -15.19
N GLN A 81 -1.33 18.80 -16.52
CA GLN A 81 -2.21 17.90 -17.28
C GLN A 81 -1.79 16.44 -17.17
N VAL A 82 -0.55 16.14 -16.78
CA VAL A 82 -0.10 14.77 -16.50
C VAL A 82 -0.93 14.12 -15.38
N GLN A 83 -1.48 14.89 -14.44
CA GLN A 83 -2.33 14.35 -13.37
C GLN A 83 -3.67 13.82 -13.89
N LEU A 84 -4.14 14.28 -15.07
CA LEU A 84 -5.35 13.75 -15.71
C LEU A 84 -5.18 12.29 -16.15
N ALA A 85 -3.93 11.81 -16.30
CA ALA A 85 -3.66 10.43 -16.65
C ALA A 85 -4.16 9.45 -15.58
N ASN A 86 -4.11 9.82 -14.29
CA ASN A 86 -4.54 8.94 -13.19
C ASN A 86 -6.04 8.54 -13.29
N PRO A 87 -7.01 9.47 -13.29
CA PRO A 87 -8.42 9.10 -13.46
C PRO A 87 -8.70 8.42 -14.81
N LEU A 88 -8.01 8.81 -15.88
CA LEU A 88 -8.15 8.17 -17.19
C LEU A 88 -7.71 6.69 -17.16
N PHE A 89 -6.55 6.41 -16.55
CA PHE A 89 -6.07 5.05 -16.39
C PHE A 89 -6.98 4.22 -15.50
N ILE A 90 -7.56 4.79 -14.44
CA ILE A 90 -8.55 4.08 -13.61
C ILE A 90 -9.76 3.66 -14.46
N LEU A 91 -10.30 4.57 -15.27
CA LEU A 91 -11.45 4.29 -16.15
C LEU A 91 -11.16 3.19 -17.19
N ILE A 92 -9.93 3.10 -17.67
CA ILE A 92 -9.51 2.09 -18.65
C ILE A 92 -9.15 0.76 -17.97
N PHE A 93 -8.36 0.82 -16.90
CA PHE A 93 -7.79 -0.37 -16.28
C PHE A 93 -8.77 -1.13 -15.40
N ILE A 94 -9.72 -0.48 -14.71
CA ILE A 94 -10.74 -1.22 -13.95
C ILE A 94 -11.48 -2.22 -14.85
N PRO A 95 -12.16 -1.80 -15.94
CA PRO A 95 -12.90 -2.74 -16.77
C PRO A 95 -11.98 -3.74 -17.47
N LEU A 96 -10.78 -3.33 -17.91
CA LEU A 96 -9.81 -4.23 -18.52
C LEU A 96 -9.37 -5.35 -17.55
N PHE A 97 -9.10 -4.99 -16.29
CA PHE A 97 -8.65 -5.95 -15.30
C PHE A 97 -9.78 -6.89 -14.87
N GLU A 98 -11.00 -6.37 -14.71
CA GLU A 98 -12.16 -7.16 -14.30
C GLU A 98 -12.65 -8.11 -15.41
N THR A 99 -12.69 -7.65 -16.65
CA THR A 99 -13.26 -8.43 -17.77
C THR A 99 -12.24 -9.34 -18.45
N PHE A 100 -10.96 -8.95 -18.48
CA PHE A 100 -9.94 -9.68 -19.24
C PHE A 100 -8.82 -10.23 -18.35
N LEU A 101 -8.15 -9.36 -17.58
CA LEU A 101 -6.93 -9.76 -16.88
C LEU A 101 -7.19 -10.79 -15.77
N TYR A 102 -8.11 -10.51 -14.85
CA TYR A 102 -8.41 -11.41 -13.73
C TYR A 102 -9.01 -12.75 -14.19
N PRO A 103 -9.93 -12.81 -15.17
CA PRO A 103 -10.37 -14.08 -15.74
C PRO A 103 -9.22 -14.89 -16.35
N CYS A 104 -8.28 -14.27 -17.06
CA CYS A 104 -7.10 -14.95 -17.60
C CYS A 104 -6.16 -15.46 -16.49
N LEU A 105 -5.85 -14.62 -15.50
CA LEU A 105 -5.00 -14.99 -14.34
C LEU A 105 -5.63 -16.13 -13.52
N LYS A 106 -6.96 -16.14 -13.41
CA LYS A 106 -7.71 -17.22 -12.75
C LYS A 106 -7.64 -18.53 -13.53
N ARG A 107 -7.71 -18.49 -14.87
CA ARG A 107 -7.53 -19.69 -15.72
C ARG A 107 -6.16 -20.34 -15.53
N ILE A 108 -5.14 -19.54 -15.26
CA ILE A 108 -3.75 -20.00 -15.03
C ILE A 108 -3.53 -20.35 -13.53
N LYS A 109 -4.55 -20.23 -12.67
CA LYS A 109 -4.48 -20.43 -11.19
C LYS A 109 -3.37 -19.63 -10.51
N MET A 110 -2.99 -18.50 -11.08
CA MET A 110 -1.83 -17.72 -10.62
C MET A 110 -2.22 -16.68 -9.57
N VAL A 111 -3.45 -16.14 -9.66
CA VAL A 111 -3.97 -15.11 -8.74
C VAL A 111 -5.45 -15.38 -8.46
N ASP A 112 -5.73 -15.93 -7.27
CA ASP A 112 -7.11 -16.25 -6.85
C ASP A 112 -7.52 -15.45 -5.60
N THR A 113 -6.56 -14.98 -4.79
CA THR A 113 -6.86 -14.24 -3.56
C THR A 113 -6.69 -12.73 -3.74
N GLN A 114 -7.46 -11.94 -2.97
CA GLN A 114 -7.31 -10.48 -2.92
C GLN A 114 -5.89 -10.07 -2.51
N LEU A 115 -5.24 -10.84 -1.62
CA LEU A 115 -3.88 -10.56 -1.18
C LEU A 115 -2.86 -10.74 -2.30
N GLN A 116 -3.02 -11.75 -3.16
CA GLN A 116 -2.15 -11.94 -4.34
C GLN A 116 -2.32 -10.81 -5.35
N LYS A 117 -3.56 -10.33 -5.57
CA LYS A 117 -3.81 -9.16 -6.44
C LYS A 117 -3.06 -7.93 -5.95
N LEU A 118 -3.12 -7.69 -4.64
CA LEU A 118 -2.39 -6.58 -4.01
C LEU A 118 -0.87 -6.74 -4.15
N ALA A 119 -0.34 -7.95 -3.94
CA ALA A 119 1.09 -8.23 -4.08
C ALA A 119 1.59 -8.01 -5.52
N VAL A 120 0.86 -8.51 -6.52
CA VAL A 120 1.18 -8.30 -7.95
C VAL A 120 1.12 -6.81 -8.29
N GLY A 121 0.09 -6.09 -7.83
CA GLY A 121 0.00 -4.63 -7.98
C GLY A 121 1.20 -3.92 -7.35
N GLY A 122 1.64 -4.35 -6.16
CA GLY A 122 2.84 -3.81 -5.49
C GLY A 122 4.11 -3.98 -6.31
N ILE A 123 4.29 -5.11 -7.00
CA ILE A 123 5.44 -5.32 -7.91
C ILE A 123 5.41 -4.32 -9.06
N PHE A 124 4.24 -4.08 -9.67
CA PHE A 124 4.10 -3.07 -10.72
C PHE A 124 4.38 -1.66 -10.21
N VAL A 125 3.93 -1.31 -9.00
CA VAL A 125 4.25 -0.03 -8.37
C VAL A 125 5.77 0.13 -8.21
N ILE A 126 6.46 -0.88 -7.66
CA ILE A 126 7.92 -0.84 -7.50
C ILE A 126 8.61 -0.65 -8.85
N ALA A 127 8.21 -1.39 -9.88
CA ALA A 127 8.76 -1.24 -11.22
C ALA A 127 8.54 0.17 -11.79
N ALA A 128 7.36 0.76 -11.59
CA ALA A 128 7.07 2.13 -12.02
C ALA A 128 7.97 3.16 -11.33
N PHE A 129 8.20 3.03 -10.02
CA PHE A 129 9.11 3.90 -9.28
C PHE A 129 10.57 3.74 -9.73
N VAL A 130 11.02 2.53 -10.07
CA VAL A 130 12.35 2.31 -10.64
C VAL A 130 12.50 3.04 -11.98
N VAL A 131 11.50 2.96 -12.86
CA VAL A 131 11.50 3.68 -14.15
C VAL A 131 11.52 5.20 -13.92
N SER A 132 10.72 5.72 -13.00
CA SER A 132 10.71 7.15 -12.65
C SER A 132 12.05 7.63 -12.11
N ALA A 133 12.73 6.82 -11.29
CA ALA A 133 14.06 7.12 -10.77
C ALA A 133 15.12 7.17 -11.89
N ILE A 134 15.08 6.22 -12.83
CA ILE A 134 15.99 6.21 -13.99
C ILE A 134 15.77 7.44 -14.88
N LEU A 135 14.51 7.88 -15.04
CA LEU A 135 14.18 9.10 -15.76
C LEU A 135 14.73 10.35 -15.07
N GLU A 136 14.56 10.47 -13.75
CA GLU A 136 15.10 11.61 -12.99
C GLU A 136 16.62 11.74 -13.18
N LEU A 137 17.35 10.62 -13.11
CA LEU A 137 18.80 10.60 -13.31
C LEU A 137 19.25 11.04 -14.71
N LYS A 138 18.37 10.99 -15.71
CA LYS A 138 18.67 11.49 -17.07
C LYS A 138 18.31 12.96 -17.26
N LEU A 139 17.48 13.51 -16.38
CA LEU A 139 17.03 14.90 -16.43
C LEU A 139 17.90 15.83 -15.57
N GLU A 140 18.64 15.26 -14.61
CA GLU A 140 19.73 15.89 -13.87
C GLU A 140 21.02 15.95 -14.70
#